data_AF-A0A5C6BV17-F1
#
_entry.id   AF-A0A5C6BV17-F1
#
_cell.length_a   1.000
_cell.length_b   1.000
_cell.length_c   1.000
_cell.angle_alpha   90.00
_cell.angle_beta   90.00
_cell.angle_gamma   90.00
#
_symmetry.space_group_name_H-M   'P 1'
#
loop_
_entity.id
_entity.type
_entity.pdbx_description
1 polymer ?
#
loop_
_entity_poly.entity_id
_entity_poly.type
_entity_poly.pdbx_seq_one_letter_code
_entity_poly.pdbx_strand_id
1 'polypeptide(L)'
;MSPDLKCRIAELDSRLIKLVKPIRVLQFLNWPDSIEETFLEGWRMGHPTLPVVDFRVPEWGNEIAALDDFVAKCDDDDPIMQFLQRTAWSYAEAGRMLMAAGTPEFAERSIHLYGRPDDAYATQSFTGVDAATFLLEKTDHLLRGASIEPTDANLTAEQFAGRLQQAIDAYFVDDAIDVVVDNELSSKAIAGTTRIRIRGSAVFSDLDFDQLYHHEALVHVATAINGRRQTNLRSLGLGAPRTTRTQEGIAVFAELATRASDIKRHDHTRPLLRFGVSSAPPLCSALGT
;
A
#
# COMPACT_ATOMS: atom_id res chain seq x y z
N MET A 1 -21.19 20.70 -18.11
CA MET A 1 -21.55 20.68 -16.68
C MET A 1 -22.29 21.97 -16.36
N SER A 2 -23.49 21.89 -15.76
CA SER A 2 -24.23 23.07 -15.34
C SER A 2 -23.53 23.79 -14.16
N PRO A 3 -23.75 25.10 -13.98
CA PRO A 3 -23.20 25.83 -12.82
C PRO A 3 -23.60 25.19 -11.48
N ASP A 4 -24.84 24.72 -11.36
CA ASP A 4 -25.36 24.08 -10.15
C ASP A 4 -24.64 22.76 -9.84
N LEU A 5 -24.41 21.92 -10.86
CA LEU A 5 -23.67 20.67 -10.71
C LEU A 5 -22.22 20.93 -10.30
N LYS A 6 -21.58 21.95 -10.88
CA LYS A 6 -20.22 22.36 -10.49
C LYS A 6 -20.15 22.78 -9.02
N CYS A 7 -21.11 23.58 -8.57
CA CYS A 7 -21.20 24.03 -7.18
C CYS A 7 -21.39 22.84 -6.22
N ARG A 8 -22.32 21.93 -6.55
CA ARG A 8 -22.58 20.70 -5.79
C ARG A 8 -21.33 19.81 -5.69
N ILE A 9 -20.62 19.60 -6.80
CA ILE A 9 -19.37 18.82 -6.81
C ILE A 9 -18.32 19.45 -5.89
N ALA A 10 -18.12 20.77 -5.97
CA ALA A 10 -17.12 21.46 -5.14
C ALA A 10 -17.44 21.38 -3.64
N GLU A 11 -18.72 21.45 -3.27
CA GLU A 11 -19.19 21.26 -1.89
C GLU A 11 -18.93 19.83 -1.40
N LEU A 12 -19.32 18.83 -2.19
CA LEU A 12 -19.15 17.42 -1.86
C LEU A 12 -17.68 17.02 -1.76
N ASP A 13 -16.84 17.47 -2.69
CA ASP A 13 -15.39 17.29 -2.66
C ASP A 13 -14.78 17.82 -1.35
N SER A 14 -15.15 19.05 -0.98
CA SER A 14 -14.68 19.70 0.26
C SER A 14 -15.15 18.97 1.52
N ARG A 15 -16.38 18.43 1.51
CA ARG A 15 -16.93 17.64 2.62
C ARG A 15 -16.23 16.28 2.74
N LEU A 16 -15.99 15.59 1.62
CA LEU A 16 -15.35 14.28 1.59
C LEU A 16 -13.97 14.31 2.24
N ILE A 17 -13.12 15.28 1.87
CA ILE A 17 -11.75 15.42 2.42
C ILE A 17 -11.77 15.53 3.95
N LYS A 18 -12.76 16.22 4.53
CA LYS A 18 -12.89 16.36 5.98
C LYS A 18 -13.33 15.04 6.63
N LEU A 19 -14.28 14.34 6.03
CA LEU A 19 -14.82 13.08 6.55
C LEU A 19 -13.79 11.97 6.59
N VAL A 20 -12.92 11.87 5.57
CA VAL A 20 -11.99 10.73 5.43
C VAL A 20 -10.69 10.92 6.23
N LYS A 21 -10.37 12.15 6.65
CA LYS A 21 -9.10 12.49 7.33
C LYS A 21 -8.74 11.61 8.55
N PRO A 22 -9.70 11.15 9.38
CA PRO A 22 -9.41 10.27 10.52
C PRO A 22 -9.01 8.84 10.12
N ILE A 23 -9.49 8.35 8.98
CA ILE A 23 -9.35 6.94 8.58
C ILE A 23 -8.02 6.75 7.85
N ARG A 24 -7.02 6.20 8.55
CA ARG A 24 -5.66 5.99 8.02
C ARG A 24 -5.19 4.55 8.23
N VAL A 25 -5.46 3.69 7.24
CA VAL A 25 -5.23 2.23 7.32
C VAL A 25 -3.86 1.86 7.88
N LEU A 26 -2.77 2.35 7.27
CA LEU A 26 -1.41 1.98 7.70
C LEU A 26 -1.08 2.45 9.13
N GLN A 27 -1.67 3.54 9.60
CA GLN A 27 -1.38 4.05 10.95
C GLN A 27 -1.89 3.09 12.05
N PHE A 28 -3.00 2.40 11.80
CA PHE A 28 -3.67 1.57 12.80
C PHE A 28 -3.37 0.08 12.70
N LEU A 29 -2.64 -0.36 11.67
CA LEU A 29 -2.25 -1.76 11.46
C LEU A 29 -0.77 -2.05 11.75
N ASN A 30 -0.02 -1.06 12.23
CA ASN A 30 1.39 -1.25 12.54
C ASN A 30 1.59 -2.20 13.73
N TRP A 31 2.62 -3.05 13.62
CA TRP A 31 3.08 -3.89 14.71
C TRP A 31 4.23 -3.19 15.45
N PRO A 32 4.37 -3.36 16.77
CA PRO A 32 5.61 -3.06 17.47
C PRO A 32 6.76 -3.91 16.90
N ASP A 33 7.94 -3.30 16.73
CA ASP A 33 9.13 -3.98 16.17
C ASP A 33 9.45 -5.28 16.93
N SER A 34 9.32 -5.28 18.26
CA SER A 34 9.57 -6.46 19.10
C SER A 34 8.66 -7.66 18.78
N ILE A 35 7.41 -7.40 18.36
CA ILE A 35 6.47 -8.45 17.97
C ILE A 35 6.88 -9.03 16.61
N GLU A 36 7.26 -8.18 15.66
CA GLU A 36 7.77 -8.61 14.36
C GLU A 36 9.05 -9.44 14.51
N GLU A 37 10.02 -8.97 15.30
CA GLU A 37 11.28 -9.68 15.57
C GLU A 37 11.03 -11.07 16.16
N THR A 38 10.21 -11.15 17.21
CA THR A 38 9.85 -12.42 17.86
C THR A 38 9.19 -13.38 16.86
N PHE A 39 8.27 -12.88 16.03
CA PHE A 39 7.61 -13.67 15.01
C PHE A 39 8.61 -14.21 13.97
N LEU A 40 9.49 -13.35 13.47
CA LEU A 40 10.49 -13.72 12.45
C LEU A 40 11.54 -14.70 13.00
N GLU A 41 11.95 -14.57 14.26
CA GLU A 41 12.83 -15.54 14.92
C GLU A 41 12.18 -16.91 15.03
N GLY A 42 10.95 -16.99 15.55
CA GLY A 42 10.18 -18.23 15.62
C GLY A 42 9.96 -18.87 14.25
N TRP A 43 9.65 -18.06 13.24
CA TRP A 43 9.53 -18.50 11.85
C TRP A 43 10.82 -19.11 11.30
N ARG A 44 11.97 -18.44 11.49
CA ARG A 44 13.29 -18.94 11.06
C ARG A 44 13.68 -20.25 11.75
N MET A 45 13.21 -20.46 12.98
CA MET A 45 13.39 -21.70 13.73
C MET A 45 12.38 -22.80 13.37
N GLY A 46 11.44 -22.55 12.46
CA GLY A 46 10.40 -23.51 12.07
C GLY A 46 9.26 -23.67 13.08
N HIS A 47 9.16 -22.76 14.06
CA HIS A 47 8.15 -22.75 15.11
C HIS A 47 7.40 -21.41 15.14
N PRO A 48 6.68 -21.04 14.07
CA PRO A 48 5.98 -19.76 14.05
C PRO A 48 4.78 -19.79 15.00
N THR A 49 4.71 -18.80 15.88
CA THR A 49 3.52 -18.50 16.70
C THR A 49 2.86 -17.25 16.15
N LEU A 50 1.54 -17.26 15.99
CA LEU A 50 0.84 -16.07 15.51
C LEU A 50 0.98 -14.93 16.54
N PRO A 51 1.34 -13.72 16.10
CA PRO A 51 1.48 -12.59 17.00
C PRO A 51 0.11 -12.16 17.53
N VAL A 52 0.08 -11.79 18.80
CA VAL A 52 -1.11 -11.20 19.44
C VAL A 52 -0.86 -9.70 19.52
N VAL A 53 -1.59 -8.94 18.73
CA VAL A 53 -1.47 -7.47 18.64
C VAL A 53 -2.75 -6.83 19.14
N ASP A 54 -2.63 -5.90 20.08
CA ASP A 54 -3.74 -5.07 20.54
C ASP A 54 -3.90 -3.86 19.61
N PHE A 55 -4.81 -3.95 18.64
CA PHE A 55 -5.10 -2.86 17.73
C PHE A 55 -5.99 -1.82 18.41
N ARG A 56 -5.42 -0.66 18.72
CA ARG A 56 -6.17 0.47 19.28
C ARG A 56 -6.82 1.30 18.18
N VAL A 57 -7.93 0.79 17.64
CA VAL A 57 -8.71 1.47 16.60
C VAL A 57 -9.79 2.34 17.24
N PRO A 58 -9.88 3.64 16.89
CA PRO A 58 -10.98 4.48 17.35
C PRO A 58 -12.35 4.02 16.84
N GLU A 59 -13.40 4.26 17.63
CA GLU A 59 -14.78 4.05 17.21
C GLU A 59 -15.19 5.07 16.16
N TRP A 60 -15.33 4.63 14.90
CA TRP A 60 -15.69 5.48 13.76
C TRP A 60 -17.13 5.30 13.26
N GLY A 61 -18.03 4.79 14.11
CA GLY A 61 -19.42 4.56 13.71
C GLY A 61 -20.10 5.80 13.12
N ASN A 62 -19.81 6.98 13.67
CA ASN A 62 -20.36 8.26 13.18
C ASN A 62 -19.76 8.67 11.83
N GLU A 63 -18.44 8.57 11.66
CA GLU A 63 -17.74 8.87 10.42
C GLU A 63 -18.17 7.93 9.29
N ILE A 64 -18.30 6.63 9.58
CA ILE A 64 -18.78 5.61 8.65
C ILE A 64 -20.22 5.92 8.23
N ALA A 65 -21.11 6.19 9.18
CA ALA A 65 -22.50 6.56 8.88
C ALA A 65 -22.59 7.85 8.04
N ALA A 66 -21.74 8.83 8.31
CA ALA A 66 -21.66 10.06 7.52
C ALA A 66 -21.13 9.83 6.09
N LEU A 67 -20.23 8.86 5.90
CA LEU A 67 -19.77 8.44 4.59
C LEU A 67 -20.84 7.64 3.83
N ASP A 68 -21.63 6.80 4.50
CA ASP A 68 -22.75 6.09 3.88
C ASP A 68 -23.84 7.07 3.40
N ASP A 69 -24.20 8.05 4.23
CA ASP A 69 -25.08 9.16 3.84
C ASP A 69 -24.51 9.94 2.64
N PHE A 70 -23.19 10.15 2.62
CA PHE A 70 -22.52 10.81 1.50
C PHE A 70 -22.64 9.98 0.21
N VAL A 71 -22.44 8.66 0.28
CA VAL A 71 -22.57 7.73 -0.86
C VAL A 71 -23.98 7.77 -1.43
N ALA A 72 -25.00 7.74 -0.58
CA ALA A 72 -26.41 7.82 -1.01
C ALA A 72 -26.74 9.17 -1.68
N LYS A 73 -26.13 10.27 -1.22
CA LYS A 73 -26.31 11.61 -1.81
C LYS A 73 -25.57 11.82 -3.13
N CYS A 74 -24.64 10.94 -3.48
CA CYS A 74 -23.88 10.98 -4.72
C CYS A 74 -24.42 10.03 -5.81
N ASP A 75 -25.64 9.51 -5.64
CA ASP A 75 -26.32 8.66 -6.61
C ASP A 75 -26.73 9.46 -7.86
N ASP A 76 -25.80 9.54 -8.81
CA ASP A 76 -25.87 10.34 -10.04
C ASP A 76 -25.00 9.67 -11.11
N ASP A 77 -25.42 9.72 -12.38
CA ASP A 77 -24.68 9.13 -13.51
C ASP A 77 -23.45 9.96 -13.91
N ASP A 78 -23.27 11.16 -13.36
CA ASP A 78 -22.09 11.98 -13.62
C ASP A 78 -20.78 11.29 -13.16
N PRO A 79 -19.76 11.19 -14.02
CA PRO A 79 -18.51 10.50 -13.69
C PRO A 79 -17.77 11.04 -12.47
N ILE A 80 -17.87 12.35 -12.19
CA ILE A 80 -17.23 12.97 -11.01
C ILE A 80 -18.00 12.60 -9.75
N MET A 81 -19.33 12.58 -9.82
CA MET A 81 -20.18 12.11 -8.72
C MET A 81 -19.92 10.63 -8.40
N GLN A 82 -19.82 9.77 -9.42
CA GLN A 82 -19.43 8.37 -9.24
C GLN A 82 -18.00 8.21 -8.68
N PHE A 83 -17.08 9.11 -9.04
CA PHE A 83 -15.74 9.12 -8.46
C PHE A 83 -15.79 9.45 -6.95
N LEU A 84 -16.51 10.51 -6.57
CA LEU A 84 -16.69 10.91 -5.16
C LEU A 84 -17.40 9.81 -4.36
N GLN A 85 -18.45 9.22 -4.93
CA GLN A 85 -19.22 8.12 -4.35
C GLN A 85 -18.31 6.90 -4.07
N ARG A 86 -17.60 6.40 -5.09
CA ARG A 86 -16.70 5.25 -4.93
C ARG A 86 -15.58 5.53 -3.92
N THR A 87 -15.07 6.77 -3.91
CA THR A 87 -14.04 7.18 -2.95
C THR A 87 -14.58 7.16 -1.52
N ALA A 88 -15.74 7.77 -1.28
CA ALA A 88 -16.39 7.76 0.04
C ALA A 88 -16.70 6.34 0.52
N TRP A 89 -17.27 5.51 -0.35
CA TRP A 89 -17.54 4.10 -0.06
C TRP A 89 -16.27 3.35 0.35
N SER A 90 -15.15 3.57 -0.35
CA SER A 90 -13.89 2.88 -0.05
C SER A 90 -13.31 3.27 1.32
N TYR A 91 -13.54 4.51 1.78
CA TYR A 91 -13.15 4.94 3.11
C TYR A 91 -14.07 4.40 4.20
N ALA A 92 -15.39 4.32 3.94
CA ALA A 92 -16.32 3.68 4.85
C ALA A 92 -15.95 2.21 5.07
N GLU A 93 -15.63 1.50 3.97
CA GLU A 93 -15.21 0.11 4.04
C GLU A 93 -13.87 -0.07 4.73
N ALA A 94 -12.90 0.83 4.50
CA ALA A 94 -11.65 0.85 5.25
C ALA A 94 -11.86 1.10 6.75
N GLY A 95 -12.79 1.98 7.13
CA GLY A 95 -13.16 2.23 8.52
C GLY A 95 -13.75 0.98 9.18
N ARG A 96 -14.69 0.30 8.52
CA ARG A 96 -15.27 -0.96 9.01
C ARG A 96 -14.22 -2.07 9.10
N MET A 97 -13.34 -2.16 8.10
CA MET A 97 -12.23 -3.10 8.08
C MET A 97 -11.36 -2.92 9.33
N LEU A 98 -10.94 -1.68 9.61
CA LEU A 98 -10.12 -1.37 10.78
C LEU A 98 -10.85 -1.65 12.11
N MET A 99 -12.14 -1.32 12.23
CA MET A 99 -12.92 -1.64 13.44
C MET A 99 -13.05 -3.14 13.69
N ALA A 100 -12.89 -3.97 12.65
CA ALA A 100 -12.88 -5.42 12.74
C ALA A 100 -11.48 -6.03 12.94
N ALA A 101 -10.43 -5.20 13.13
CA ALA A 101 -9.05 -5.67 13.29
C ALA A 101 -8.92 -6.72 14.41
N GLY A 102 -8.19 -7.80 14.14
CA GLY A 102 -8.08 -8.95 15.04
C GLY A 102 -9.21 -9.98 14.95
N THR A 103 -10.20 -9.78 14.05
CA THR A 103 -11.30 -10.74 13.81
C THR A 103 -11.30 -11.24 12.35
N PRO A 104 -11.97 -12.36 12.03
CA PRO A 104 -12.12 -12.83 10.64
C PRO A 104 -12.78 -11.82 9.69
N GLU A 105 -13.67 -10.97 10.21
CA GLU A 105 -14.38 -9.95 9.43
C GLU A 105 -13.39 -8.92 8.81
N PHE A 106 -12.23 -8.67 9.45
CA PHE A 106 -11.17 -7.86 8.86
C PHE A 106 -10.76 -8.36 7.47
N ALA A 107 -10.58 -9.68 7.34
CA ALA A 107 -10.14 -10.29 6.09
C ALA A 107 -11.22 -10.20 5.01
N GLU A 108 -12.48 -10.41 5.38
CA GLU A 108 -13.62 -10.29 4.45
C GLU A 108 -13.71 -8.86 3.86
N ARG A 109 -13.58 -7.85 4.72
CA ARG A 109 -13.61 -6.43 4.31
C ARG A 109 -12.38 -6.02 3.51
N SER A 110 -11.21 -6.53 3.90
CA SER A 110 -9.96 -6.34 3.15
C SER A 110 -10.06 -6.91 1.73
N ILE A 111 -10.61 -8.12 1.59
CA ILE A 111 -10.88 -8.74 0.29
C ILE A 111 -11.86 -7.90 -0.53
N HIS A 112 -12.94 -7.41 0.09
CA HIS A 112 -13.90 -6.56 -0.62
C HIS A 112 -13.28 -5.26 -1.14
N LEU A 113 -12.33 -4.69 -0.40
CA LEU A 113 -11.69 -3.42 -0.72
C LEU A 113 -10.51 -3.56 -1.70
N TYR A 114 -9.65 -4.57 -1.49
CA TYR A 114 -8.38 -4.76 -2.19
C TYR A 114 -8.37 -5.96 -3.13
N GLY A 115 -9.40 -6.81 -3.11
CA GLY A 115 -9.50 -8.07 -3.83
C GLY A 115 -8.66 -9.20 -3.25
N ARG A 116 -8.79 -10.39 -3.83
CA ARG A 116 -7.92 -11.53 -3.53
C ARG A 116 -6.79 -11.63 -4.56
N PRO A 117 -5.63 -12.19 -4.17
CA PRO A 117 -4.53 -12.40 -5.11
C PRO A 117 -4.82 -13.47 -6.17
N ASP A 118 -5.77 -14.38 -5.92
CA ASP A 118 -6.23 -15.44 -6.84
C ASP A 118 -7.46 -15.04 -7.67
N ASP A 119 -7.92 -13.78 -7.58
CA ASP A 119 -9.03 -13.30 -8.40
C ASP A 119 -8.57 -12.96 -9.82
N ALA A 120 -9.28 -13.49 -10.83
CA ALA A 120 -9.13 -13.10 -12.22
C ALA A 120 -10.10 -11.96 -12.54
N TYR A 121 -9.59 -10.83 -13.04
CA TYR A 121 -10.41 -9.68 -13.40
C TYR A 121 -10.90 -9.77 -14.85
N ALA A 122 -12.04 -9.14 -15.14
CA ALA A 122 -12.72 -9.22 -16.44
C ALA A 122 -11.83 -8.87 -17.65
N THR A 123 -10.78 -8.08 -17.45
CA THR A 123 -9.84 -7.65 -18.50
C THR A 123 -8.45 -8.28 -18.39
N GLN A 124 -8.28 -9.31 -17.56
CA GLN A 124 -6.99 -9.93 -17.28
C GLN A 124 -7.06 -11.45 -17.50
N SER A 125 -5.99 -12.01 -18.08
CA SER A 125 -5.83 -13.45 -18.27
C SER A 125 -5.00 -14.13 -17.17
N PHE A 126 -4.43 -13.34 -16.26
CA PHE A 126 -3.61 -13.80 -15.13
C PHE A 126 -4.19 -13.24 -13.83
N THR A 127 -4.23 -14.07 -12.79
CA THR A 127 -4.38 -13.61 -11.40
C THR A 127 -3.05 -13.02 -10.89
N GLY A 128 -3.08 -12.36 -9.73
CA GLY A 128 -1.84 -11.94 -9.07
C GLY A 128 -0.94 -13.12 -8.71
N VAL A 129 -1.53 -14.25 -8.31
CA VAL A 129 -0.83 -15.52 -8.05
C VAL A 129 -0.20 -16.08 -9.31
N ASP A 130 -0.90 -16.06 -10.45
CA ASP A 130 -0.36 -16.56 -11.71
C ASP A 130 0.83 -15.71 -12.18
N ALA A 131 0.70 -14.38 -12.07
CA ALA A 131 1.76 -13.45 -12.45
C ALA A 131 3.01 -13.65 -11.57
N ALA A 132 2.84 -13.80 -10.26
CA ALA A 132 3.93 -14.07 -9.32
C ALA A 132 4.60 -15.43 -9.61
N THR A 133 3.80 -16.47 -9.84
CA THR A 133 4.30 -17.81 -10.18
C THR A 133 5.10 -17.79 -11.48
N PHE A 134 4.57 -17.15 -12.51
CA PHE A 134 5.26 -16.97 -13.78
C PHE A 134 6.60 -16.23 -13.62
N LEU A 135 6.63 -15.14 -12.85
CA LEU A 135 7.87 -14.39 -12.59
C LEU A 135 8.92 -15.26 -11.90
N LEU A 136 8.51 -16.05 -10.89
CA LEU A 136 9.40 -16.94 -10.15
C LEU A 136 9.97 -18.04 -11.04
N GLU A 137 9.15 -18.66 -11.88
CA GLU A 137 9.61 -19.69 -12.83
C GLU A 137 10.62 -19.14 -13.85
N LYS A 138 10.38 -17.93 -14.38
CA LYS A 138 11.32 -17.28 -15.31
C LYS A 138 12.62 -16.88 -14.62
N THR A 139 12.52 -16.37 -13.41
CA THR A 139 13.65 -16.03 -12.55
C THR A 139 14.49 -17.27 -12.24
N ASP A 140 13.86 -18.39 -11.90
CA ASP A 140 14.55 -19.67 -11.67
C ASP A 140 15.33 -20.14 -12.88
N HIS A 141 14.76 -19.99 -14.08
CA HIS A 141 15.45 -20.36 -15.30
C HIS A 141 16.71 -19.50 -15.54
N LEU A 142 16.63 -18.21 -15.24
CA LEU A 142 17.77 -17.28 -15.34
C LEU A 142 18.86 -17.58 -14.30
N LEU A 143 18.47 -17.83 -13.05
CA LEU A 143 19.40 -18.15 -11.95
C LEU A 143 20.11 -19.49 -12.15
N ARG A 144 19.47 -20.47 -12.80
CA ARG A 144 20.12 -21.74 -13.15
C ARG A 144 21.14 -21.61 -14.28
N GLY A 145 21.05 -20.56 -15.10
CA GLY A 145 21.90 -20.32 -16.28
C GLY A 145 23.03 -19.31 -16.06
N ALA A 146 22.99 -18.48 -15.02
CA ALA A 146 23.98 -17.45 -14.73
C ALA A 146 24.21 -17.30 -13.22
N SER A 147 25.48 -17.07 -12.81
CA SER A 147 25.78 -16.56 -11.46
C SER A 147 25.35 -15.10 -11.42
N ILE A 148 24.13 -14.84 -10.94
CA ILE A 148 23.73 -13.47 -10.60
C ILE A 148 24.42 -13.16 -9.28
N GLU A 149 25.52 -12.40 -9.35
CA GLU A 149 26.23 -11.93 -8.16
C GLU A 149 25.26 -11.19 -7.22
N PRO A 150 25.33 -11.38 -5.90
CA PRO A 150 24.56 -10.60 -4.95
C PRO A 150 24.81 -9.10 -5.15
N THR A 151 23.74 -8.30 -5.08
CA THR A 151 23.89 -6.86 -5.01
C THR A 151 24.51 -6.51 -3.65
N ASP A 152 25.69 -5.89 -3.67
CA ASP A 152 26.37 -5.48 -2.44
C ASP A 152 25.62 -4.31 -1.79
N ALA A 153 24.95 -4.59 -0.67
CA ALA A 153 24.30 -3.58 0.15
C ALA A 153 25.32 -3.01 1.15
N ASN A 154 25.86 -1.83 0.83
CA ASN A 154 26.95 -1.19 1.59
C ASN A 154 26.62 0.26 2.01
N LEU A 155 25.46 0.80 1.64
CA LEU A 155 25.06 2.16 2.00
C LEU A 155 24.33 2.17 3.33
N THR A 156 24.77 3.02 4.28
CA THR A 156 23.99 3.27 5.49
C THR A 156 22.70 4.03 5.16
N ALA A 157 21.73 4.01 6.06
CA ALA A 157 20.49 4.74 5.90
C ALA A 157 20.71 6.25 5.65
N GLU A 158 21.70 6.87 6.32
CA GLU A 158 22.04 8.29 6.14
C GLU A 158 22.65 8.57 4.77
N GLN A 159 23.57 7.71 4.31
CA GLN A 159 24.17 7.84 2.98
C GLN A 159 23.11 7.68 1.89
N PHE A 160 22.25 6.68 2.05
CA PHE A 160 21.13 6.43 1.16
C PHE A 160 20.15 7.60 1.14
N ALA A 161 19.74 8.10 2.30
CA ALA A 161 18.83 9.24 2.43
C ALA A 161 19.39 10.50 1.77
N GLY A 162 20.69 10.79 1.98
CA GLY A 162 21.35 11.94 1.35
C GLY A 162 21.37 11.83 -0.18
N ARG A 163 21.67 10.66 -0.73
CA ARG A 163 21.64 10.42 -2.18
C ARG A 163 20.22 10.54 -2.74
N LEU A 164 19.23 9.98 -2.05
CA LEU A 164 17.82 10.05 -2.47
C LEU A 164 17.29 11.49 -2.41
N GLN A 165 17.66 12.27 -1.39
CA GLN A 165 17.31 13.68 -1.30
C GLN A 165 17.81 14.45 -2.51
N GLN A 166 19.07 14.26 -2.92
CA GLN A 166 19.63 14.93 -4.10
C GLN A 166 18.84 14.62 -5.39
N ALA A 167 18.45 13.35 -5.58
CA ALA A 167 17.67 12.95 -6.75
C ALA A 167 16.24 13.53 -6.71
N ILE A 168 15.63 13.56 -5.54
CA ILE A 168 14.31 14.16 -5.32
C ILE A 168 14.34 15.66 -5.58
N ASP A 169 15.31 16.39 -5.03
CA ASP A 169 15.46 17.84 -5.23
C ASP A 169 15.68 18.18 -6.72
N ALA A 170 16.38 17.31 -7.46
CA ALA A 170 16.59 17.48 -8.89
C ALA A 170 15.32 17.28 -9.73
N TYR A 171 14.38 16.44 -9.27
CA TYR A 171 13.14 16.14 -9.99
C TYR A 171 11.97 17.05 -9.57
N PHE A 172 11.80 17.27 -8.26
CA PHE A 172 10.70 18.03 -7.66
C PHE A 172 11.11 19.46 -7.35
N VAL A 173 11.28 20.28 -8.39
CA VAL A 173 11.78 21.65 -8.25
C VAL A 173 10.80 22.62 -7.60
N ASP A 174 9.49 22.36 -7.71
CA ASP A 174 8.43 23.23 -7.18
C ASP A 174 7.85 22.76 -5.84
N ASP A 175 8.17 21.54 -5.41
CA ASP A 175 7.61 20.91 -4.21
C ASP A 175 8.73 20.39 -3.32
N ALA A 176 8.76 20.83 -2.06
CA ALA A 176 9.71 20.31 -1.08
C ALA A 176 9.25 18.93 -0.56
N ILE A 177 10.12 17.93 -0.71
CA ILE A 177 9.92 16.57 -0.20
C ILE A 177 11.15 16.19 0.62
N ASP A 178 10.95 15.90 1.89
CA ASP A 178 12.04 15.57 2.81
C ASP A 178 12.32 14.06 2.83
N VAL A 179 13.58 13.66 2.70
CA VAL A 179 14.02 12.29 2.98
C VAL A 179 14.56 12.25 4.40
N VAL A 180 13.91 11.46 5.26
CA VAL A 180 14.26 11.39 6.69
C VAL A 180 14.55 9.96 7.11
N VAL A 181 15.55 9.79 7.97
CA VAL A 181 15.84 8.50 8.61
C VAL A 181 14.91 8.33 9.82
N ASP A 182 14.24 7.19 9.89
CA ASP A 182 13.28 6.81 10.94
C ASP A 182 13.72 5.47 11.54
N ASN A 183 14.07 5.48 12.82
CA ASN A 183 14.56 4.28 13.52
C ASN A 183 13.42 3.36 13.99
N GLU A 184 12.17 3.82 13.94
CA GLU A 184 10.98 3.06 14.35
C GLU A 184 10.19 2.55 13.14
N LEU A 185 10.77 2.65 11.93
CA LEU A 185 10.12 2.20 10.71
C LEU A 185 10.29 0.69 10.54
N SER A 186 9.18 -0.04 10.33
CA SER A 186 9.20 -1.49 10.11
C SER A 186 9.54 -1.88 8.67
N SER A 187 9.20 -1.05 7.68
CA SER A 187 9.55 -1.26 6.27
C SER A 187 10.92 -0.64 5.94
N LYS A 188 11.60 -1.09 4.87
CA LYS A 188 12.86 -0.44 4.41
C LYS A 188 12.67 1.06 4.14
N ALA A 189 11.52 1.42 3.57
CA ALA A 189 11.11 2.80 3.35
C ALA A 189 9.58 2.91 3.33
N ILE A 190 9.07 4.14 3.43
CA ILE A 190 7.67 4.47 3.16
C ILE A 190 7.56 5.88 2.56
N ALA A 191 6.88 6.01 1.43
CA ALA A 191 6.52 7.32 0.89
C ALA A 191 5.28 7.90 1.59
N GLY A 192 5.42 9.17 1.96
CA GLY A 192 4.31 10.07 2.21
C GLY A 192 4.34 11.22 1.22
N THR A 193 3.28 12.00 1.21
CA THR A 193 3.10 13.11 0.26
C THR A 193 4.07 14.29 0.40
N THR A 194 4.83 14.34 1.49
CA THR A 194 5.78 15.45 1.78
C THR A 194 7.11 14.93 2.27
N ARG A 195 7.23 13.61 2.45
CA ARG A 195 8.43 13.01 3.02
C ARG A 195 8.53 11.55 2.62
N ILE A 196 9.75 11.07 2.42
CA ILE A 196 10.06 9.65 2.33
C ILE A 196 10.84 9.29 3.58
N ARG A 197 10.37 8.29 4.32
CA ARG A 197 11.05 7.81 5.53
C ARG A 197 11.84 6.56 5.20
N ILE A 198 13.09 6.50 5.65
CA ILE A 198 14.03 5.39 5.42
C ILE A 198 14.32 4.74 6.77
N ARG A 199 14.27 3.41 6.85
CA ARG A 199 14.58 2.68 8.10
C ARG A 199 16.05 2.85 8.45
N GLY A 200 16.32 3.38 9.64
CA GLY A 200 17.69 3.69 10.08
C GLY A 200 18.59 2.48 10.28
N SER A 201 18.03 1.34 10.67
CA SER A 201 18.77 0.08 10.86
C SER A 201 19.06 -0.69 9.58
N ALA A 202 18.51 -0.26 8.43
CA ALA A 202 18.67 -0.95 7.16
C ALA A 202 19.98 -0.55 6.44
N VAL A 203 20.51 -1.50 5.68
CA VAL A 203 21.62 -1.28 4.73
C VAL A 203 21.07 -1.40 3.32
N PHE A 204 21.51 -0.51 2.44
CA PHE A 204 20.96 -0.35 1.10
C PHE A 204 22.01 -0.60 0.01
N SER A 205 21.53 -1.05 -1.14
CA SER A 205 22.29 -1.23 -2.36
C SER A 205 21.94 -0.15 -3.40
N ASP A 206 22.70 -0.10 -4.50
CA ASP A 206 22.35 0.74 -5.66
C ASP A 206 21.01 0.32 -6.29
N LEU A 207 20.68 -0.97 -6.25
CA LEU A 207 19.41 -1.46 -6.76
C LEU A 207 18.24 -1.03 -5.87
N ASP A 208 18.42 -1.02 -4.53
CA ASP A 208 17.44 -0.44 -3.62
C ASP A 208 17.20 1.04 -3.92
N PHE A 209 18.24 1.77 -4.37
CA PHE A 209 18.12 3.18 -4.76
C PHE A 209 17.21 3.33 -5.97
N ASP A 210 17.51 2.63 -7.06
CA ASP A 210 16.70 2.71 -8.27
C ASP A 210 15.26 2.26 -8.00
N GLN A 211 15.07 1.21 -7.21
CA GLN A 211 13.75 0.73 -6.83
C GLN A 211 12.98 1.81 -6.07
N LEU A 212 13.53 2.30 -4.96
CA LEU A 212 12.84 3.27 -4.11
C LEU A 212 12.62 4.60 -4.84
N TYR A 213 13.58 5.05 -5.65
CA TYR A 213 13.41 6.27 -6.42
C TYR A 213 12.26 6.14 -7.43
N HIS A 214 12.20 5.05 -8.21
CA HIS A 214 11.14 4.86 -9.20
C HIS A 214 9.79 4.52 -8.59
N HIS A 215 9.74 3.64 -7.59
CA HIS A 215 8.51 3.19 -6.95
C HIS A 215 7.94 4.27 -6.02
N GLU A 216 8.72 4.68 -5.02
CA GLU A 216 8.23 5.56 -3.97
C GLU A 216 8.17 7.01 -4.44
N ALA A 217 9.25 7.54 -5.03
CA ALA A 217 9.30 8.95 -5.40
C ALA A 217 8.52 9.23 -6.70
N LEU A 218 8.85 8.55 -7.79
CA LEU A 218 8.31 8.90 -9.12
C LEU A 218 6.89 8.38 -9.39
N VAL A 219 6.37 7.46 -8.57
CA VAL A 219 4.96 7.01 -8.66
C VAL A 219 4.16 7.52 -7.47
N HIS A 220 4.42 7.07 -6.25
CA HIS A 220 3.57 7.41 -5.10
C HIS A 220 3.62 8.91 -4.76
N VAL A 221 4.81 9.48 -4.58
CA VAL A 221 4.95 10.92 -4.25
C VAL A 221 4.49 11.79 -5.42
N ALA A 222 4.96 11.50 -6.64
CA ALA A 222 4.59 12.29 -7.82
C ALA A 222 3.08 12.30 -8.08
N THR A 223 2.41 11.15 -8.00
CA THR A 223 0.96 11.06 -8.20
C THR A 223 0.22 11.84 -7.13
N ALA A 224 0.67 11.75 -5.87
CA ALA A 224 0.02 12.43 -4.78
C ALA A 224 0.22 13.95 -4.80
N ILE A 225 1.39 14.44 -5.25
CA ILE A 225 1.63 15.85 -5.55
C ILE A 225 0.73 16.33 -6.69
N ASN A 226 0.66 15.57 -7.78
CA ASN A 226 -0.23 15.89 -8.89
C ASN A 226 -1.70 16.01 -8.44
N GLY A 227 -2.16 15.12 -7.57
CA GLY A 227 -3.49 15.18 -6.95
C GLY A 227 -3.68 16.41 -6.05
N ARG A 228 -2.67 16.79 -5.25
CA ARG A 228 -2.72 18.00 -4.40
C ARG A 228 -2.76 19.30 -5.19
N ARG A 229 -2.12 19.34 -6.36
CA ARG A 229 -2.13 20.49 -7.27
C ARG A 229 -3.51 20.75 -7.90
N GLN A 230 -4.46 19.81 -7.79
CA GLN A 230 -5.81 19.97 -8.32
C GLN A 230 -6.63 20.99 -7.53
N THR A 231 -7.10 22.04 -8.19
CA THR A 231 -7.90 23.11 -7.55
C THR A 231 -9.40 22.89 -7.61
N ASN A 232 -9.88 22.13 -8.60
CA ASN A 232 -11.31 21.92 -8.84
C ASN A 232 -11.87 20.64 -8.21
N LEU A 233 -11.00 19.65 -7.92
CA LEU A 233 -11.37 18.37 -7.32
C LEU A 233 -10.21 17.90 -6.44
N ARG A 234 -10.17 18.42 -5.22
CA ARG A 234 -9.05 18.24 -4.29
C ARG A 234 -9.00 16.82 -3.72
N SER A 235 -10.09 16.07 -3.78
CA SER A 235 -10.14 14.65 -3.41
C SER A 235 -9.25 13.77 -4.28
N LEU A 236 -8.80 14.24 -5.45
CA LEU A 236 -7.78 13.56 -6.25
C LEU A 236 -6.41 13.48 -5.54
N GLY A 237 -6.17 14.34 -4.55
CA GLY A 237 -4.99 14.26 -3.68
C GLY A 237 -5.09 13.24 -2.54
N LEU A 238 -6.20 12.50 -2.45
CA LEU A 238 -6.37 11.44 -1.46
C LEU A 238 -5.74 10.13 -1.96
N GLY A 239 -4.95 9.47 -1.11
CA GLY A 239 -4.57 8.07 -1.28
C GLY A 239 -5.75 7.16 -0.93
N ALA A 240 -6.81 7.18 -1.74
CA ALA A 240 -8.04 6.46 -1.46
C ALA A 240 -7.80 4.94 -1.47
N PRO A 241 -8.35 4.16 -0.53
CA PRO A 241 -8.10 2.71 -0.47
C PRO A 241 -8.42 1.98 -1.77
N ARG A 242 -9.46 2.41 -2.50
CA ARG A 242 -9.83 1.85 -3.82
C ARG A 242 -8.77 2.03 -4.91
N THR A 243 -7.82 2.95 -4.75
CA THR A 243 -6.77 3.21 -5.76
C THR A 243 -5.49 2.44 -5.50
N THR A 244 -5.33 1.82 -4.32
CA THR A 244 -4.09 1.13 -3.91
C THR A 244 -3.63 0.14 -4.96
N ARG A 245 -4.50 -0.77 -5.43
CA ARG A 245 -4.11 -1.75 -6.45
C ARG A 245 -3.55 -1.12 -7.72
N THR A 246 -4.15 -0.02 -8.19
CA THR A 246 -3.68 0.68 -9.39
C THR A 246 -2.34 1.36 -9.13
N GLN A 247 -2.18 2.01 -7.98
CA GLN A 247 -0.92 2.66 -7.59
C GLN A 247 0.23 1.64 -7.49
N GLU A 248 0.02 0.54 -6.76
CA GLU A 248 1.02 -0.53 -6.64
C GLU A 248 1.32 -1.17 -8.00
N GLY A 249 0.31 -1.38 -8.85
CA GLY A 249 0.51 -1.92 -10.19
C GLY A 249 1.35 -1.01 -11.08
N ILE A 250 1.13 0.30 -11.04
CA ILE A 250 1.94 1.29 -11.76
C ILE A 250 3.36 1.34 -11.18
N ALA A 251 3.51 1.23 -9.87
CA ALA A 251 4.80 1.25 -9.20
C ALA A 251 5.64 0.02 -9.59
N VAL A 252 5.08 -1.19 -9.54
CA VAL A 252 5.73 -2.42 -10.01
C VAL A 252 6.04 -2.34 -11.52
N PHE A 253 5.14 -1.79 -12.33
CA PHE A 253 5.41 -1.58 -13.74
C PHE A 253 6.59 -0.61 -13.97
N ALA A 254 6.68 0.46 -13.19
CA ALA A 254 7.78 1.42 -13.27
C ALA A 254 9.11 0.73 -12.94
N GLU A 255 9.16 -0.09 -11.89
CA GLU A 255 10.37 -0.87 -11.55
C GLU A 255 10.80 -1.79 -12.71
N LEU A 256 9.85 -2.48 -13.35
CA LEU A 256 10.14 -3.37 -14.49
C LEU A 256 10.66 -2.58 -15.70
N ALA A 257 10.01 -1.46 -16.01
CA ALA A 257 10.35 -0.62 -17.16
C ALA A 257 11.74 0.03 -17.01
N THR A 258 12.14 0.35 -15.78
CA THR A 258 13.46 0.95 -15.48
C THR A 258 14.52 -0.08 -15.11
N ARG A 259 14.17 -1.38 -15.08
CA ARG A 259 15.06 -2.48 -14.64
C ARG A 259 15.54 -2.32 -13.20
N ALA A 260 14.74 -1.65 -12.38
CA ALA A 260 14.99 -1.46 -10.95
C ALA A 260 14.42 -2.60 -10.09
N SER A 261 13.74 -3.58 -10.69
CA SER A 261 13.26 -4.75 -9.96
C SER A 261 14.39 -5.70 -9.60
N ASP A 262 14.54 -5.99 -8.30
CA ASP A 262 15.42 -7.06 -7.83
C ASP A 262 14.80 -8.44 -8.06
N ILE A 263 15.50 -9.25 -8.83
CA ILE A 263 15.16 -10.65 -9.13
C ILE A 263 15.18 -11.50 -7.84
N LYS A 264 16.09 -11.24 -6.90
CA LYS A 264 16.24 -11.99 -5.63
C LYS A 264 15.18 -11.61 -4.59
N ARG A 265 14.54 -10.44 -4.69
CA ARG A 265 13.39 -10.05 -3.85
C ARG A 265 12.24 -11.04 -3.94
N HIS A 266 11.98 -11.57 -5.13
CA HIS A 266 10.90 -12.52 -5.35
C HIS A 266 11.17 -13.87 -4.65
N ASP A 267 12.41 -14.18 -4.27
CA ASP A 267 12.73 -15.39 -3.52
C ASP A 267 12.02 -15.44 -2.14
N HIS A 268 11.74 -14.26 -1.54
CA HIS A 268 11.06 -14.16 -0.25
C HIS A 268 9.54 -14.41 -0.33
N THR A 269 8.94 -14.39 -1.53
CA THR A 269 7.51 -14.71 -1.71
C THR A 269 7.26 -16.20 -1.95
N ARG A 270 8.32 -17.00 -2.18
CA ARG A 270 8.22 -18.46 -2.39
C ARG A 270 7.54 -19.23 -1.26
N PRO A 271 7.74 -18.91 0.03
CA PRO A 271 7.04 -19.62 1.10
C PRO A 271 5.53 -19.38 1.06
N LEU A 272 5.09 -18.18 0.67
CA LEU A 272 3.67 -17.78 0.64
C LEU A 272 2.88 -18.49 -0.47
N LEU A 273 3.51 -18.80 -1.60
CA LEU A 273 2.87 -19.54 -2.70
C LEU A 273 2.81 -21.06 -2.46
N ARG A 274 3.65 -21.61 -1.56
CA ARG A 274 3.62 -23.04 -1.19
C ARG A 274 2.42 -23.39 -0.30
N PHE A 275 1.88 -22.42 0.44
CA PHE A 275 0.59 -22.56 1.09
C PHE A 275 -0.48 -22.25 0.03
N GLY A 276 -0.87 -23.26 -0.74
CA GLY A 276 -1.92 -23.12 -1.74
C GLY A 276 -3.10 -22.32 -1.19
N VAL A 277 -3.54 -21.32 -1.98
CA VAL A 277 -4.64 -20.38 -1.65
C VAL A 277 -5.98 -21.08 -1.38
N SER A 278 -6.03 -22.41 -1.49
CA SER A 278 -7.21 -23.26 -1.33
C SER A 278 -7.27 -24.07 -0.03
N SER A 279 -6.30 -23.97 0.91
CA SER A 279 -6.33 -24.84 2.11
C SER A 279 -5.75 -24.24 3.38
N ALA A 280 -6.06 -22.98 3.69
CA ALA A 280 -6.06 -22.54 5.09
C ALA A 280 -7.47 -22.81 5.64
N PRO A 281 -7.65 -23.70 6.65
CA PRO A 281 -8.94 -23.84 7.30
C PRO A 281 -9.30 -22.51 7.98
N PRO A 282 -10.59 -22.18 8.15
CA PRO A 282 -10.97 -21.08 9.02
C PRO A 282 -10.47 -21.42 10.42
N LEU A 283 -9.42 -20.74 10.88
CA LEU A 283 -8.88 -20.87 12.24
C LEU A 283 -9.82 -20.13 13.20
N CYS A 284 -11.04 -20.66 13.32
CA CYS A 284 -12.04 -20.29 14.29
C CYS A 284 -12.64 -21.58 14.87
N SER A 285 -11.82 -22.37 15.56
CA SER A 285 -12.29 -23.42 16.48
C SER A 285 -11.17 -23.87 17.41
N ALA A 286 -10.84 -23.05 18.39
CA ALA A 286 -10.25 -23.53 19.64
C ALA A 286 -10.49 -22.46 20.70
N LEU A 287 -11.64 -22.53 21.36
CA LEU A 287 -11.85 -22.26 22.80
C LEU A 287 -13.35 -22.43 23.06
N GLY A 288 -13.71 -23.67 23.35
CA GLY A 288 -15.03 -24.08 23.83
C GLY A 288 -14.82 -25.08 24.96
N THR A 289 -14.56 -24.54 26.15
CA THR A 289 -15.17 -24.96 27.41
C THR A 289 -15.49 -23.70 28.18
#